data_AF-A0A167L266-F1
#
_entry.id   AF-A0A167L266-F1
#
_cell.length_a   1.000
_cell.length_b   1.000
_cell.length_c   1.000
_cell.angle_alpha   90.00
_cell.angle_beta   90.00
_cell.angle_gamma   90.00
#
_symmetry.space_group_name_H-M   'P 1'
#
loop_
_entity.id
_entity.type
_entity.pdbx_description
1 polymer ?
#
loop_
_entity_poly.entity_id
_entity_poly.type
_entity_poly.pdbx_seq_one_letter_code
_entity_poly.pdbx_strand_id
1 'polypeptide(L)'
;MALNPDEDTEFNDALRKHGILPPKAASPRTPSPEPGPSFTEQLDDIDVDELDELADDANDSETERFMRQYQRQRMSAMRADAGGARFGTIKPIGRDDYTRDITDASKVDDEGEGSGTGVVAFLYKDSIPASVRLGDQLTELARRHPHTKFVSIVGDRCIPNYPDRNIPTLLMYRKGEMTNQIVAWGVAHERTIEGEPPSLSP
;
A
#
# COMPACT_ATOMS: atom_id res chain seq x y z
N MET A 1 29.76 -32.45 59.83
CA MET A 1 29.49 -31.46 58.77
C MET A 1 28.00 -31.56 58.49
N ALA A 2 27.20 -30.52 58.79
CA ALA A 2 25.75 -30.58 58.57
C ALA A 2 25.48 -30.47 57.06
N LEU A 3 24.75 -31.43 56.50
CA LEU A 3 24.38 -31.48 55.08
C LEU A 3 23.46 -30.30 54.76
N ASN A 4 23.79 -29.55 53.70
CA ASN A 4 22.96 -28.45 53.20
C ASN A 4 21.83 -29.04 52.34
N PRO A 5 20.55 -28.94 52.76
CA PRO A 5 19.42 -29.58 52.08
C PRO A 5 19.06 -28.95 50.72
N ASP A 6 19.67 -27.81 50.37
CA ASP A 6 19.42 -27.09 49.12
C ASP A 6 20.42 -27.40 48.00
N GLU A 7 21.48 -28.18 48.28
CA GLU A 7 22.45 -28.60 47.27
C GLU A 7 21.85 -29.65 46.32
N ASP A 8 21.99 -29.46 45.01
CA ASP A 8 21.57 -30.42 43.99
C ASP A 8 22.68 -31.45 43.77
N THR A 9 22.74 -32.43 44.67
CA THR A 9 23.55 -33.63 44.51
C THR A 9 22.65 -34.82 44.20
N GLU A 10 23.14 -35.79 43.43
CA GLU A 10 22.40 -37.02 43.12
C GLU A 10 21.94 -37.77 44.39
N PHE A 11 22.68 -37.61 45.49
CA PHE A 11 22.32 -38.14 46.81
C PHE A 11 21.05 -37.47 47.38
N ASN A 12 20.91 -36.15 47.26
CA ASN A 12 19.74 -35.41 47.76
C ASN A 12 18.47 -35.72 46.95
N ASP A 13 18.59 -35.97 45.64
CA ASP A 13 17.45 -36.37 44.83
C ASP A 13 16.97 -37.79 45.13
N ALA A 14 17.88 -38.72 45.43
CA ALA A 14 17.51 -40.04 45.93
C ALA A 14 16.73 -39.95 47.25
N LEU A 15 17.13 -39.05 48.16
CA LEU A 15 16.44 -38.83 49.43
C LEU A 15 15.04 -38.19 49.26
N ARG A 16 14.86 -37.28 48.29
CA ARG A 16 13.54 -36.73 47.92
C ARG A 16 12.63 -37.84 47.37
N LYS A 17 13.16 -38.73 46.51
CA LYS A 17 12.42 -39.85 45.94
C LYS A 17 11.98 -40.88 46.99
N HIS A 18 12.80 -41.10 48.02
CA HIS A 18 12.45 -41.96 49.15
C HIS A 18 11.59 -41.28 50.23
N GLY A 19 11.18 -40.02 50.02
CA GLY A 19 10.26 -39.30 50.91
C GLY A 19 10.89 -38.76 52.20
N ILE A 20 12.23 -38.71 52.27
CA ILE A 20 12.98 -38.24 53.44
C ILE A 20 13.15 -36.72 53.40
N LEU A 21 13.31 -36.13 52.21
CA LEU A 21 13.37 -34.68 52.00
C LEU A 21 12.09 -34.18 51.30
N PRO A 22 11.58 -32.98 51.65
CA PRO A 22 10.45 -32.37 50.95
C PRO A 22 10.80 -32.06 49.48
N PRO A 23 9.82 -32.09 48.55
CA PRO A 23 10.04 -31.78 47.14
C PRO A 23 10.50 -30.33 46.96
N LYS A 24 11.51 -30.13 46.11
CA LYS A 24 12.09 -28.80 45.83
C LYS A 24 11.07 -27.91 45.11
N ALA A 25 10.98 -26.64 45.50
CA ALA A 25 10.16 -25.65 44.81
C ALA A 25 10.68 -25.44 43.38
N ALA A 26 9.78 -25.49 42.39
CA ALA A 26 10.14 -25.32 40.99
C ALA A 26 10.58 -23.87 40.72
N SER A 27 11.73 -23.71 40.05
CA SER A 27 12.21 -22.38 39.62
C SER A 27 11.22 -21.74 38.64
N PRO A 28 10.97 -20.42 38.73
CA PRO A 28 10.06 -19.72 37.81
C PRO A 28 10.60 -19.79 36.38
N ARG A 29 9.74 -20.16 35.43
CA ARG A 29 10.06 -20.18 33.99
C ARG A 29 10.29 -18.74 33.52
N THR A 30 11.47 -18.44 33.00
CA THR A 30 11.71 -17.20 32.26
C THR A 30 10.91 -17.25 30.94
N PRO A 31 10.18 -16.18 30.56
CA PRO A 31 9.51 -16.13 29.27
C PRO A 31 10.56 -16.16 28.14
N SER A 32 10.29 -16.93 27.09
CA SER A 32 11.15 -16.99 25.91
C SER A 32 11.21 -15.62 25.22
N PRO A 33 12.38 -15.18 24.72
CA PRO A 33 12.49 -13.94 23.94
C PRO A 33 11.57 -13.96 22.72
N GLU A 34 11.06 -12.79 22.32
CA GLU A 34 10.31 -12.65 21.07
C GLU A 34 11.22 -13.01 19.86
N PRO A 35 10.70 -13.72 18.85
CA PRO A 35 11.48 -14.04 17.66
C PRO A 35 11.87 -12.75 16.92
N GLY A 36 13.13 -12.64 16.51
CA GLY A 36 13.62 -11.52 15.71
C GLY A 36 12.98 -11.45 14.32
N PRO A 37 13.22 -10.37 13.57
CA PRO A 37 12.67 -10.18 12.23
C PRO A 37 13.09 -11.33 11.31
N SER A 38 12.16 -11.74 10.44
CA SER A 38 12.39 -12.79 9.46
C SER A 38 13.47 -12.38 8.46
N PHE A 39 14.13 -13.37 7.87
CA PHE A 39 15.18 -13.15 6.87
C PHE A 39 14.71 -12.30 5.68
N THR A 40 13.43 -12.39 5.30
CA THR A 40 12.83 -11.56 4.24
C THR A 40 12.67 -10.10 4.64
N GLU A 41 12.25 -9.83 5.88
CA GLU A 41 12.10 -8.45 6.38
C GLU A 41 13.46 -7.73 6.44
N GLN A 42 14.54 -8.46 6.72
CA GLN A 42 15.89 -7.91 6.69
C GLN A 42 16.35 -7.56 5.27
N LEU A 43 15.88 -8.27 4.25
CA LEU A 43 16.22 -8.02 2.84
C LEU A 43 15.44 -6.86 2.22
N ASP A 44 14.32 -6.44 2.81
CA ASP A 44 13.52 -5.31 2.30
C ASP A 44 14.22 -3.96 2.46
N ASP A 45 14.96 -3.79 3.55
CA ASP A 45 15.68 -2.56 3.90
C ASP A 45 17.01 -2.38 3.13
N ILE A 46 17.51 -3.44 2.50
CA ILE A 46 18.77 -3.48 1.75
C ILE A 46 18.54 -2.98 0.32
N ASP A 47 19.50 -2.31 -0.32
CA ASP A 47 19.37 -1.88 -1.71
C ASP A 47 19.62 -3.02 -2.72
N VAL A 48 19.23 -2.80 -3.98
CA VAL A 48 19.27 -3.85 -5.02
C VAL A 48 20.70 -4.28 -5.35
N ASP A 49 21.65 -3.35 -5.26
CA ASP A 49 23.06 -3.58 -5.56
C ASP A 49 23.73 -4.33 -4.38
N GLU A 50 23.48 -3.92 -3.14
CA GLU A 50 23.93 -4.64 -1.94
C GLU A 50 23.33 -6.07 -1.85
N LEU A 51 22.11 -6.29 -2.34
CA LEU A 51 21.53 -7.64 -2.47
C LEU A 51 22.27 -8.55 -3.46
N ASP A 52 22.91 -8.00 -4.51
CA ASP A 52 23.71 -8.78 -5.46
C ASP A 52 25.03 -9.21 -4.82
N GLU A 53 25.68 -8.28 -4.11
CA GLU A 53 26.92 -8.54 -3.37
C GLU A 53 26.72 -9.63 -2.30
N LEU A 54 25.63 -9.55 -1.53
CA LEU A 54 25.28 -10.56 -0.53
C LEU A 54 24.97 -11.94 -1.15
N ALA A 55 24.44 -11.98 -2.38
CA ALA A 55 24.20 -13.23 -3.07
C ALA A 55 25.53 -13.89 -3.50
N ASP A 56 26.50 -13.10 -3.96
CA ASP A 56 27.84 -13.58 -4.34
C ASP A 56 28.66 -14.08 -3.13
N ASP A 57 28.47 -13.48 -1.95
CA ASP A 57 29.12 -13.85 -0.69
C ASP A 57 28.38 -14.96 0.10
N ALA A 58 27.31 -15.53 -0.45
CA ALA A 58 26.51 -16.54 0.23
C ALA A 58 27.28 -17.84 0.48
N ASN A 59 27.16 -18.37 1.71
CA ASN A 59 27.90 -19.55 2.16
C ASN A 59 27.45 -20.87 1.51
N ASP A 60 26.26 -20.91 0.90
CA ASP A 60 25.73 -22.08 0.21
C ASP A 60 24.90 -21.71 -1.03
N SER A 61 24.77 -22.68 -1.93
CA SER A 61 24.10 -22.49 -3.23
C SER A 61 22.58 -22.34 -3.15
N GLU A 62 21.95 -22.71 -2.02
CA GLU A 62 20.50 -22.55 -1.84
C GLU A 62 20.16 -21.11 -1.45
N THR A 63 20.97 -20.53 -0.55
CA THR A 63 20.87 -19.13 -0.12
C THR A 63 21.16 -18.17 -1.26
N GLU A 64 22.21 -18.41 -2.05
CA GLU A 64 22.50 -17.61 -3.27
C GLU A 64 21.29 -17.59 -4.21
N ARG A 65 20.69 -18.75 -4.49
CA ARG A 65 19.52 -18.86 -5.38
C ARG A 65 18.33 -18.10 -4.84
N PHE A 66 18.07 -18.18 -3.54
CA PHE A 66 16.98 -17.47 -2.89
C PHE A 66 17.17 -15.95 -2.98
N MET A 67 18.36 -15.43 -2.65
CA MET A 67 18.67 -14.00 -2.72
C MET A 67 18.55 -13.45 -4.15
N ARG A 68 19.11 -14.14 -5.16
CA ARG A 68 18.98 -13.73 -6.57
C ARG A 68 17.52 -13.76 -7.06
N GLN A 69 16.72 -14.71 -6.59
CA GLN A 69 15.29 -14.75 -6.91
C GLN A 69 14.56 -13.57 -6.28
N TYR A 70 14.87 -13.23 -5.03
CA TYR A 70 14.33 -12.07 -4.32
C TYR A 70 14.68 -10.76 -5.02
N GLN A 71 15.95 -10.58 -5.38
CA GLN A 71 16.44 -9.42 -6.12
C GLN A 71 15.73 -9.27 -7.48
N ARG A 72 15.61 -10.37 -8.26
CA ARG A 72 14.84 -10.35 -9.52
C ARG A 72 13.38 -9.96 -9.30
N GLN A 73 12.75 -10.49 -8.26
CA GLN A 73 11.36 -10.19 -7.95
C GLN A 73 11.20 -8.70 -7.63
N ARG A 74 12.07 -8.14 -6.79
CA ARG A 74 12.09 -6.72 -6.44
C ARG A 74 12.37 -5.81 -7.64
N MET A 75 13.35 -6.16 -8.47
CA MET A 75 13.65 -5.46 -9.72
C MET A 75 12.51 -5.52 -10.73
N SER A 76 11.81 -6.65 -10.82
CA SER A 76 10.64 -6.79 -11.68
C SER A 76 9.48 -5.93 -11.21
N ALA A 77 9.24 -5.86 -9.89
CA ALA A 77 8.25 -4.98 -9.30
C ALA A 77 8.59 -3.50 -9.54
N MET A 78 9.85 -3.09 -9.31
CA MET A 78 10.30 -1.72 -9.60
C MET A 78 10.20 -1.37 -11.09
N ARG A 79 10.51 -2.31 -11.99
CA ARG A 79 10.36 -2.09 -13.44
C ARG A 79 8.90 -2.04 -13.88
N ALA A 80 8.01 -2.81 -13.25
CA ALA A 80 6.58 -2.74 -13.49
C ALA A 80 6.01 -1.38 -13.07
N ASP A 81 6.41 -0.89 -11.90
CA ASP A 81 6.08 0.46 -11.41
C ASP A 81 6.62 1.56 -12.36
N ALA A 82 7.87 1.44 -12.81
CA ALA A 82 8.48 2.45 -13.69
C ALA A 82 7.93 2.43 -15.13
N GLY A 83 7.53 1.26 -15.65
CA GLY A 83 7.08 1.08 -17.04
C GLY A 83 5.65 1.55 -17.32
N GLY A 84 4.80 1.65 -16.29
CA GLY A 84 3.38 1.99 -16.42
C GLY A 84 3.02 3.45 -16.08
N ALA A 85 3.99 4.26 -15.62
CA ALA A 85 3.78 5.64 -15.21
C ALA A 85 3.58 6.61 -16.40
N ARG A 86 2.45 6.49 -17.10
CA ARG A 86 2.12 7.24 -18.33
C ARG A 86 1.32 8.52 -18.06
N PHE A 87 0.70 8.62 -16.89
CA PHE A 87 -0.06 9.75 -16.43
C PHE A 87 0.72 10.51 -15.34
N GLY A 88 0.05 11.38 -14.59
CA GLY A 88 0.73 12.29 -13.65
C GLY A 88 0.08 13.66 -13.53
N THR A 89 -0.85 13.97 -14.43
CA THR A 89 -1.57 15.25 -14.50
C THR A 89 -3.03 15.02 -14.87
N ILE A 90 -3.87 16.01 -14.57
CA ILE A 90 -5.27 16.01 -15.02
C ILE A 90 -5.34 16.60 -16.43
N LYS A 91 -5.95 15.86 -17.37
CA LYS A 91 -6.20 16.34 -18.73
C LYS A 91 -7.62 16.91 -18.87
N PRO A 92 -7.79 18.19 -19.22
CA PRO A 92 -9.11 18.73 -19.56
C PRO A 92 -9.59 18.17 -20.91
N ILE A 93 -10.85 17.77 -21.00
CA ILE A 93 -11.45 17.19 -22.21
C ILE A 93 -12.79 17.84 -22.56
N GLY A 94 -13.14 17.77 -23.84
CA GLY A 94 -14.48 18.11 -24.33
C GLY A 94 -15.46 16.93 -24.29
N ARG A 95 -16.72 17.20 -24.64
CA ARG A 95 -17.75 16.16 -24.80
C ARG A 95 -17.37 15.15 -25.88
N ASP A 96 -16.84 15.63 -27.00
CA ASP A 96 -16.47 14.79 -28.15
C ASP A 96 -15.31 13.84 -27.85
N ASP A 97 -14.48 14.19 -26.87
CA ASP A 97 -13.36 13.38 -26.42
C ASP A 97 -13.75 12.32 -25.39
N TYR A 98 -14.98 12.37 -24.83
CA TYR A 98 -15.41 11.53 -23.71
C TYR A 98 -15.15 10.04 -23.97
N THR A 99 -15.64 9.53 -25.10
CA THR A 99 -15.50 8.11 -25.44
C THR A 99 -14.04 7.71 -25.56
N ARG A 100 -13.23 8.50 -26.28
CA ARG A 100 -11.82 8.20 -26.51
C ARG A 100 -11.01 8.28 -25.21
N ASP A 101 -11.19 9.36 -24.45
CA ASP A 101 -10.33 9.69 -23.33
C ASP A 101 -10.78 9.06 -22.00
N ILE A 102 -12.02 8.55 -21.91
CA ILE A 102 -12.54 7.83 -20.74
C ILE A 102 -12.82 6.38 -21.08
N THR A 103 -13.82 6.12 -21.92
CA THR A 103 -14.32 4.76 -22.17
C THR A 103 -13.27 3.87 -22.83
N ASP A 104 -12.72 4.29 -23.96
CA ASP A 104 -11.73 3.51 -24.70
C ASP A 104 -10.37 3.50 -23.99
N ALA A 105 -9.97 4.63 -23.40
CA ALA A 105 -8.77 4.69 -22.57
C ALA A 105 -8.81 3.67 -21.42
N SER A 106 -9.98 3.43 -20.81
CA SER A 106 -10.12 2.46 -19.73
C SER A 106 -10.04 0.99 -20.17
N LYS A 107 -10.13 0.71 -21.48
CA LYS A 107 -9.96 -0.64 -22.05
C LYS A 107 -8.52 -0.99 -22.36
N VAL A 108 -7.65 0.01 -22.50
CA VAL A 108 -6.23 -0.21 -22.80
C VAL A 108 -5.60 -0.87 -21.58
N ASP A 109 -4.81 -1.92 -21.78
CA ASP A 109 -4.08 -2.56 -20.71
C ASP A 109 -2.69 -1.93 -20.59
N ASP A 110 -2.35 -1.44 -19.41
CA ASP A 110 -0.98 -1.02 -19.10
C ASP A 110 -0.07 -2.22 -18.76
N GLU A 111 -0.64 -3.38 -18.42
CA GLU A 111 0.10 -4.48 -17.77
C GLU A 111 -0.13 -5.87 -18.39
N GLY A 112 -0.73 -5.97 -19.58
CA GLY A 112 -0.90 -7.27 -20.28
C GLY A 112 -1.82 -8.28 -19.58
N GLU A 113 -2.33 -7.99 -18.39
CA GLU A 113 -3.24 -8.85 -17.62
C GLU A 113 -4.73 -8.68 -17.97
N GLY A 114 -5.08 -7.87 -18.98
CA GLY A 114 -6.48 -7.63 -19.36
C GLY A 114 -7.26 -6.88 -18.28
N SER A 115 -6.57 -6.16 -17.39
CA SER A 115 -7.15 -5.49 -16.23
C SER A 115 -7.72 -4.10 -16.57
N GLY A 116 -7.31 -3.50 -17.69
CA GLY A 116 -7.69 -2.15 -18.14
C GLY A 116 -7.14 -1.02 -17.29
N THR A 117 -6.78 0.11 -17.91
CA THR A 117 -6.35 1.34 -17.23
C THR A 117 -7.47 1.92 -16.38
N GLY A 118 -7.17 2.31 -15.15
CA GLY A 118 -8.11 3.06 -14.31
C GLY A 118 -8.27 4.49 -14.82
N VAL A 119 -9.51 4.94 -15.04
CA VAL A 119 -9.80 6.33 -15.44
C VAL A 119 -10.73 7.00 -14.44
N VAL A 120 -10.35 8.19 -13.97
CA VAL A 120 -11.17 9.03 -13.10
C VAL A 120 -11.57 10.29 -13.86
N ALA A 121 -12.86 10.43 -14.14
CA ALA A 121 -13.43 11.61 -14.78
C ALA A 121 -14.06 12.55 -13.74
N PHE A 122 -13.54 13.76 -13.68
CA PHE A 122 -13.95 14.80 -12.76
C PHE A 122 -14.87 15.81 -13.45
N LEU A 123 -16.15 15.76 -13.10
CA LEU A 123 -17.18 16.70 -13.56
C LEU A 123 -17.19 17.91 -12.62
N TYR A 124 -16.91 19.07 -13.19
CA TYR A 124 -16.64 20.28 -12.42
C TYR A 124 -17.42 21.50 -12.91
N LYS A 125 -17.54 22.52 -12.05
CA LYS A 125 -17.97 23.88 -12.42
C LYS A 125 -17.16 24.90 -11.62
N ASP A 126 -16.58 25.88 -12.30
CA ASP A 126 -15.72 26.90 -11.68
C ASP A 126 -16.47 27.77 -10.66
N SER A 127 -17.80 27.90 -10.80
CA SER A 127 -18.66 28.64 -9.88
C SER A 127 -18.89 27.92 -8.54
N ILE A 128 -18.49 26.66 -8.38
CA ILE A 128 -18.75 25.85 -7.20
C ILE A 128 -17.45 25.67 -6.40
N PRO A 129 -17.34 26.23 -5.17
CA PRO A 129 -16.10 26.17 -4.39
C PRO A 129 -15.59 24.75 -4.07
N ALA A 130 -16.51 23.81 -3.82
CA ALA A 130 -16.15 22.40 -3.59
C ALA A 130 -15.49 21.77 -4.83
N SER A 131 -15.87 22.24 -6.02
CA SER A 131 -15.28 21.82 -7.28
C SER A 131 -13.83 22.29 -7.41
N VAL A 132 -13.55 23.55 -7.10
CA VAL A 132 -12.19 24.11 -7.15
C VAL A 132 -11.27 23.34 -6.19
N ARG A 133 -11.70 23.15 -4.94
CA ARG A 133 -10.94 22.40 -3.93
C ARG A 133 -10.63 20.96 -4.36
N LEU A 134 -11.62 20.26 -4.92
CA LEU A 134 -11.39 18.90 -5.41
C LEU A 134 -10.43 18.88 -6.61
N GLY A 135 -10.45 19.90 -7.46
CA GLY A 135 -9.50 20.03 -8.58
C GLY A 135 -8.04 20.08 -8.09
N ASP A 136 -7.77 20.84 -7.03
CA ASP A 136 -6.43 20.93 -6.43
C ASP A 136 -5.99 19.59 -5.84
N GLN A 137 -6.90 18.93 -5.12
CA GLN A 137 -6.68 17.59 -4.55
C GLN A 137 -6.38 16.55 -5.64
N LEU A 138 -7.21 16.52 -6.69
CA LEU A 138 -7.00 15.58 -7.79
C LEU A 138 -5.67 15.82 -8.52
N THR A 139 -5.17 17.06 -8.53
CA THR A 139 -3.88 17.37 -9.15
C THR A 139 -2.74 16.69 -8.40
N GLU A 140 -2.80 16.69 -7.07
CA GLU A 140 -1.86 15.97 -6.23
C GLU A 140 -2.03 14.44 -6.37
N LEU A 141 -3.27 13.93 -6.38
CA LEU A 141 -3.55 12.51 -6.60
C LEU A 141 -3.05 12.02 -7.95
N ALA A 142 -3.20 12.82 -9.02
CA ALA A 142 -2.70 12.47 -10.34
C ALA A 142 -1.18 12.28 -10.33
N ARG A 143 -0.45 13.11 -9.57
CA ARG A 143 1.01 12.97 -9.41
C ARG A 143 1.40 11.72 -8.62
N ARG A 144 0.63 11.38 -7.57
CA ARG A 144 0.87 10.19 -6.73
C ARG A 144 0.49 8.88 -7.42
N HIS A 145 -0.40 8.91 -8.39
CA HIS A 145 -0.91 7.73 -9.09
C HIS A 145 -0.70 7.82 -10.61
N PRO A 146 0.55 7.72 -11.10
CA PRO A 146 0.87 7.90 -12.52
C PRO A 146 0.36 6.77 -13.44
N HIS A 147 -0.18 5.68 -12.86
CA HIS A 147 -0.85 4.59 -13.58
C HIS A 147 -2.36 4.83 -13.78
N THR A 148 -2.93 5.85 -13.12
CA THR A 148 -4.35 6.20 -13.24
C THR A 148 -4.50 7.44 -14.11
N LYS A 149 -5.39 7.38 -15.09
CA LYS A 149 -5.70 8.53 -15.93
C LYS A 149 -6.71 9.43 -15.24
N PHE A 150 -6.35 10.68 -15.01
CA PHE A 150 -7.27 11.70 -14.51
C PHE A 150 -7.68 12.63 -15.65
N VAL A 151 -8.97 12.86 -15.80
CA VAL A 151 -9.52 13.82 -16.76
C VAL A 151 -10.53 14.75 -16.11
N SER A 152 -10.65 15.98 -16.61
CA SER A 152 -11.65 16.94 -16.15
C SER A 152 -12.55 17.38 -17.30
N ILE A 153 -13.84 17.56 -17.00
CA ILE A 153 -14.84 18.02 -17.95
C ILE A 153 -15.86 18.91 -17.26
N VAL A 154 -16.25 20.00 -17.90
CA VAL A 154 -17.31 20.87 -17.38
C VAL A 154 -18.61 20.07 -17.28
N GLY A 155 -19.27 20.09 -16.12
CA GLY A 155 -20.44 19.25 -15.82
C GLY A 155 -21.51 19.30 -16.91
N ASP A 156 -21.88 20.49 -17.35
CA ASP A 156 -22.92 20.69 -18.38
C ASP A 156 -22.48 20.24 -19.79
N ARG A 157 -21.17 20.20 -20.06
CA ARG A 157 -20.65 19.65 -21.33
C ARG A 157 -20.71 18.12 -21.33
N CYS A 158 -20.47 17.51 -20.18
CA CYS A 158 -20.57 16.06 -20.02
C CYS A 158 -22.03 15.60 -20.05
N ILE A 159 -22.89 16.20 -19.22
CA ILE A 159 -24.30 15.85 -19.07
C ILE A 159 -25.11 17.14 -19.19
N PRO A 160 -25.98 17.29 -20.22
CA PRO A 160 -26.79 18.49 -20.37
C PRO A 160 -27.68 18.74 -19.15
N ASN A 161 -27.71 19.98 -18.66
CA ASN A 161 -28.46 20.41 -17.48
C ASN A 161 -28.12 19.62 -16.20
N TYR A 162 -26.83 19.31 -16.00
CA TYR A 162 -26.41 18.58 -14.81
C TYR A 162 -26.61 19.42 -13.53
N PRO A 163 -27.32 18.92 -12.50
CA PRO A 163 -27.64 19.72 -11.33
C PRO A 163 -26.40 20.18 -10.56
N ASP A 164 -26.31 21.47 -10.26
CA ASP A 164 -25.19 22.06 -9.49
C ASP A 164 -24.98 21.40 -8.14
N ARG A 165 -26.06 21.00 -7.46
CA ARG A 165 -26.00 20.28 -6.17
C ARG A 165 -25.25 18.94 -6.23
N ASN A 166 -25.09 18.36 -7.42
CA ASN A 166 -24.36 17.12 -7.62
C ASN A 166 -22.88 17.36 -7.94
N ILE A 167 -22.48 18.60 -8.27
CA ILE A 167 -21.10 18.95 -8.57
C ILE A 167 -20.37 19.27 -7.25
N PRO A 168 -19.11 18.80 -7.08
CA PRO A 168 -18.35 17.99 -8.02
C PRO A 168 -18.77 16.51 -8.04
N THR A 169 -18.62 15.89 -9.22
CA THR A 169 -18.86 14.45 -9.42
C THR A 169 -17.61 13.76 -9.94
N LEU A 170 -17.30 12.58 -9.40
CA LEU A 170 -16.25 11.68 -9.88
C LEU A 170 -16.90 10.46 -10.50
N LEU A 171 -16.52 10.13 -11.73
CA LEU A 171 -16.88 8.88 -12.39
C LEU A 171 -15.62 8.03 -12.55
N MET A 172 -15.66 6.79 -12.07
CA MET A 172 -14.55 5.86 -12.17
C MET A 172 -14.86 4.82 -13.24
N TYR A 173 -13.91 4.61 -14.14
CA TYR A 173 -14.01 3.67 -15.26
C TYR A 173 -12.88 2.66 -15.24
N ARG A 174 -13.21 1.44 -15.65
CA ARG A 174 -12.25 0.37 -15.91
C ARG A 174 -12.84 -0.61 -16.93
N LYS A 175 -12.02 -1.11 -17.86
CA LYS A 175 -12.43 -2.05 -18.92
C LYS A 175 -13.59 -1.57 -19.80
N GLY A 176 -13.74 -0.27 -19.98
CA GLY A 176 -14.84 0.33 -20.74
C GLY A 176 -16.14 0.52 -19.96
N GLU A 177 -16.18 0.14 -18.68
CA GLU A 177 -17.38 0.22 -17.85
C GLU A 177 -17.20 1.20 -16.69
N MET A 178 -18.29 1.84 -16.26
CA MET A 178 -18.29 2.69 -15.07
C MET A 178 -18.35 1.79 -13.84
N THR A 179 -17.26 1.76 -13.07
CA THR A 179 -17.14 0.91 -11.87
C THR A 179 -17.75 1.56 -10.64
N ASN A 180 -17.68 2.89 -10.54
CA ASN A 180 -18.19 3.61 -9.39
C ASN A 180 -18.47 5.09 -9.73
N GLN A 181 -19.34 5.73 -8.96
CA GLN A 181 -19.63 7.16 -9.06
C GLN A 181 -19.73 7.79 -7.67
N ILE A 182 -19.23 9.01 -7.54
CA ILE A 182 -19.34 9.81 -6.32
C ILE A 182 -19.89 11.17 -6.71
N VAL A 183 -21.03 11.54 -6.12
CA VAL A 183 -21.70 12.82 -6.38
C VAL A 183 -21.56 13.75 -5.18
N ALA A 184 -21.54 15.06 -5.42
CA ALA A 184 -21.47 16.10 -4.40
C ALA A 184 -20.29 15.93 -3.41
N TRP A 185 -19.11 15.55 -3.92
CA TRP A 185 -17.93 15.36 -3.08
C TRP A 185 -17.52 16.67 -2.39
N GLY A 186 -17.28 16.62 -1.08
CA GLY A 186 -16.85 17.79 -0.33
C GLY A 186 -17.94 18.86 -0.10
N VAL A 187 -19.20 18.58 -0.46
CA VAL A 187 -20.33 19.54 -0.33
C VAL A 187 -20.90 19.54 1.08
N ALA A 188 -21.14 18.36 1.67
CA ALA A 188 -21.71 18.24 3.02
C ALA A 188 -20.67 18.48 4.12
N HIS A 189 -19.44 18.01 3.90
CA HIS A 189 -18.30 18.16 4.80
C HIS A 189 -17.05 18.29 3.94
N GLU A 190 -16.11 19.12 4.39
CA GLU A 190 -14.80 19.18 3.76
C GLU A 190 -14.11 17.82 3.87
N ARG A 191 -13.52 17.36 2.78
CA ARG A 191 -12.80 16.10 2.69
C ARG A 191 -11.40 16.39 2.21
N THR A 192 -10.42 15.77 2.84
CA THR A 192 -9.00 15.92 2.50
C THR A 192 -8.47 14.57 2.02
N ILE A 193 -7.40 14.60 1.22
CA ILE A 193 -6.67 13.40 0.85
C ILE A 193 -5.95 12.89 2.11
N GLU A 194 -6.05 11.60 2.41
CA GLU A 194 -5.31 11.02 3.53
C GLU A 194 -3.81 11.26 3.35
N GLY A 195 -3.15 11.78 4.39
CA GLY A 195 -1.72 12.13 4.41
C GLY A 195 -1.39 13.62 4.40
N GLU A 196 -2.37 14.51 4.30
CA GLU A 196 -2.17 15.94 4.53
C GLU A 196 -2.47 16.29 6.00
N PRO A 197 -1.51 16.81 6.79
CA PRO A 197 -1.83 17.28 8.14
C PRO A 197 -2.90 18.36 8.04
N PRO A 198 -3.88 18.41 8.97
CA PRO A 198 -4.92 19.43 8.93
C PRO A 198 -4.25 20.80 8.90
N SER A 199 -4.56 21.58 7.87
CA SER A 199 -4.05 22.94 7.75
C SER A 199 -4.57 23.74 8.95
N LEU A 200 -3.67 23.97 9.91
CA LEU A 200 -3.91 24.88 11.01
C LEU A 200 -4.02 26.28 10.40
N SER A 201 -5.25 26.70 10.12
CA SER A 201 -5.54 28.09 9.84
C SER A 201 -5.51 28.87 11.16
N PRO A 202 -4.93 30.09 11.17
CA PRO A 202 -4.78 30.92 12.37
C PRO A 202 -6.11 31.46 12.91
#